data_AF-A0A6P0M9G4-F1
#
_entry.id   AF-A0A6P0M9G4-F1
#
_cell.length_a   1.000
_cell.length_b   1.000
_cell.length_c   1.000
_cell.angle_alpha   90.00
_cell.angle_beta   90.00
_cell.angle_gamma   90.00
#
_symmetry.space_group_name_H-M   'P 1'
#
loop_
_entity.id
_entity.type
_entity.pdbx_description
1 polymer ?
#
loop_
_entity_poly.entity_id
_entity_poly.type
_entity_poly.pdbx_seq_one_letter_code
_entity_poly.pdbx_strand_id
1 'polypeptide(L)'
;LVSQDKSLTAMIDNDEEKEWLEPLLDLRKELEPGENRERRDFRRSNGNVQLYERNLDGQISVEPIPGPYTKEAREYWLRKLLTVETDVRQNCPENMRDITLISQEELSEIRRIWLEEKHEFDDSLPRIYQEVTGEPFKDIRPGAENHLLGVDEWQVLEEICDNDAMHLELMAKLLDTERQYVTRSRRIGIYEALERCFDTSSRSKEDAIANAHLKRDLKTAADEGDVDTVKQLAWANLKFPVQNS
;
A
#
# COMPACT_ATOMS: atom_id res chain seq x y z
N LEU A 1 24.03 0.29 3.33
CA LEU A 1 23.29 0.31 4.61
C LEU A 1 24.17 0.99 5.63
N VAL A 2 23.63 2.02 6.28
CA VAL A 2 24.41 3.05 6.95
C VAL A 2 24.92 2.53 8.30
N SER A 3 26.21 2.75 8.59
CA SER A 3 26.89 2.50 9.86
C SER A 3 26.38 3.36 11.05
N GLN A 4 25.19 3.97 10.94
CA GLN A 4 24.64 4.98 11.86
C GLN A 4 23.87 4.40 13.04
N ASP A 5 23.35 3.18 12.94
CA ASP A 5 22.53 2.63 14.03
C ASP A 5 23.40 2.29 15.25
N LYS A 6 24.69 2.00 15.02
CA LYS A 6 25.67 1.78 16.09
C LYS A 6 25.86 3.01 16.98
N SER A 7 25.80 4.22 16.44
CA SER A 7 26.00 5.43 17.27
C SER A 7 24.77 5.74 18.10
N LEU A 8 23.55 5.56 17.58
CA LEU A 8 22.33 5.76 18.38
C LEU A 8 22.20 4.68 19.46
N THR A 9 22.42 3.41 19.09
CA THR A 9 22.45 2.30 20.04
C THR A 9 23.49 2.54 21.14
N ALA A 10 24.73 2.90 20.76
CA ALA A 10 25.77 3.20 21.74
C ALA A 10 25.47 4.45 22.58
N MET A 11 24.71 5.43 22.08
CA MET A 11 24.31 6.59 22.89
C MET A 11 23.29 6.20 23.96
N ILE A 12 22.41 5.25 23.68
CA ILE A 12 21.41 4.72 24.62
C ILE A 12 22.08 3.81 25.65
N ASP A 13 22.89 2.85 25.19
CA ASP A 13 23.59 1.89 26.06
C ASP A 13 24.54 2.55 27.09
N ASN A 14 25.06 3.73 26.77
CA ASN A 14 26.01 4.45 27.63
C ASN A 14 25.36 5.52 28.54
N ASP A 15 24.07 5.82 28.36
CA ASP A 15 23.40 6.93 29.05
C ASP A 15 21.91 6.63 29.28
N GLU A 16 21.56 6.23 30.51
CA GLU A 16 20.18 5.94 30.91
C GLU A 16 19.23 7.13 30.67
N GLU A 17 19.71 8.38 30.70
CA GLU A 17 18.89 9.56 30.40
C GLU A 17 18.46 9.65 28.92
N LYS A 18 18.99 8.77 28.05
CA LYS A 18 18.65 8.68 26.63
C LYS A 18 17.78 7.48 26.26
N GLU A 19 17.32 6.69 27.23
CA GLU A 19 16.43 5.54 26.99
C GLU A 19 15.15 5.92 26.22
N TRP A 20 14.67 7.16 26.36
CA TRP A 20 13.52 7.68 25.62
C TRP A 20 13.70 7.70 24.09
N LEU A 21 14.93 7.53 23.58
CA LEU A 21 15.22 7.42 22.14
C LEU A 21 15.02 5.99 21.60
N GLU A 22 14.92 4.97 22.45
CA GLU A 22 14.78 3.57 22.03
C GLU A 22 13.58 3.33 21.09
N PRO A 23 12.38 3.91 21.32
CA PRO A 23 11.25 3.76 20.41
C PRO A 23 11.53 4.23 18.97
N LEU A 24 12.39 5.25 18.79
CA LEU A 24 12.80 5.74 17.47
C LEU A 24 13.74 4.77 16.78
N LEU A 25 14.66 4.17 17.54
CA LEU A 25 15.58 3.16 17.05
C LEU A 25 14.81 1.91 16.60
N ASP A 26 13.84 1.46 17.39
CA ASP A 26 13.01 0.30 17.06
C ASP A 26 12.13 0.54 15.84
N LEU A 27 11.50 1.72 15.72
CA LEU A 27 10.75 2.10 14.52
C LEU A 27 11.62 2.02 13.27
N ARG A 28 12.88 2.50 13.35
CA ARG A 28 13.82 2.46 12.23
C ARG A 28 14.22 1.02 11.86
N LYS A 29 14.49 0.16 12.84
CA LYS A 29 14.78 -1.26 12.60
C LYS A 29 13.61 -1.93 11.88
N GLU A 30 12.38 -1.67 12.30
CA GLU A 30 11.19 -2.27 11.68
C GLU A 30 10.97 -1.81 10.24
N LEU A 31 11.34 -0.57 9.92
CA LEU A 31 11.27 -0.01 8.57
C LEU A 31 12.29 -0.61 7.60
N GLU A 32 13.23 -1.44 8.08
CA GLU A 32 14.24 -2.02 7.20
C GLU A 32 13.61 -2.92 6.10
N PRO A 33 14.13 -2.89 4.86
CA PRO A 33 13.47 -3.52 3.71
C PRO A 33 13.36 -5.05 3.77
N GLY A 34 14.09 -5.70 4.70
CA GLY A 34 14.25 -7.15 4.75
C GLY A 34 13.00 -7.93 5.17
N GLU A 35 12.13 -7.33 5.98
CA GLU A 35 11.03 -8.05 6.66
C GLU A 35 9.63 -7.68 6.17
N ASN A 36 9.53 -6.80 5.18
CA ASN A 36 8.25 -6.15 4.87
C ASN A 36 7.53 -6.68 3.63
N ARG A 37 7.99 -7.78 3.00
CA ARG A 37 7.41 -8.29 1.74
C ARG A 37 5.93 -8.68 1.86
N GLU A 38 5.52 -9.18 3.01
CA GLU A 38 4.14 -9.61 3.30
C GLU A 38 3.16 -8.42 3.41
N ARG A 39 3.69 -7.25 3.79
CA ARG A 39 2.96 -5.99 3.93
C ARG A 39 2.80 -5.23 2.60
N ARG A 40 3.21 -5.83 1.48
CA ARG A 40 3.36 -5.17 0.19
C ARG A 40 2.45 -5.83 -0.83
N ASP A 41 1.86 -5.01 -1.69
CA ASP A 41 1.05 -5.47 -2.81
C ASP A 41 1.90 -6.36 -3.73
N PHE A 42 1.27 -7.37 -4.35
CA PHE A 42 1.95 -8.23 -5.32
C PHE A 42 2.10 -7.55 -6.70
N ARG A 43 1.36 -6.47 -6.94
CA ARG A 43 1.38 -5.63 -8.14
C ARG A 43 2.26 -4.40 -7.93
N ARG A 44 2.92 -3.91 -8.98
CA ARG A 44 3.55 -2.58 -8.96
C ARG A 44 2.48 -1.49 -8.93
N SER A 45 2.89 -0.23 -8.72
CA SER A 45 1.97 0.90 -8.61
C SER A 45 1.07 1.14 -9.84
N ASN A 46 1.43 0.60 -11.01
CA ASN A 46 0.62 0.65 -12.22
C ASN A 46 -0.30 -0.58 -12.39
N GLY A 47 -0.40 -1.44 -11.37
CA GLY A 47 -1.20 -2.67 -11.36
C GLY A 47 -0.56 -3.89 -12.01
N ASN A 48 0.60 -3.77 -12.66
CA ASN A 48 1.23 -4.92 -13.30
C ASN A 48 1.94 -5.83 -12.29
N VAL A 49 1.93 -7.14 -12.53
CA VAL A 49 2.76 -8.09 -11.79
C VAL A 49 4.07 -8.26 -12.55
N GLN A 50 5.16 -7.78 -11.95
CA GLN A 50 6.51 -7.95 -12.50
C GLN A 50 7.22 -9.05 -11.71
N LEU A 51 7.75 -10.05 -12.41
CA LEU A 51 8.47 -11.15 -11.78
C LEU A 51 9.98 -10.85 -11.69
N TYR A 52 10.63 -11.43 -10.69
CA TYR A 52 12.09 -11.48 -10.57
C TYR A 52 12.53 -12.86 -10.12
N GLU A 53 13.77 -13.20 -10.48
CA GLU A 53 14.41 -14.43 -10.04
C GLU A 53 15.16 -14.16 -8.74
N ARG A 54 14.88 -14.95 -7.72
CA ARG A 54 15.56 -14.93 -6.44
C ARG A 54 16.33 -16.22 -6.28
N ASN A 55 17.61 -16.10 -5.95
CA ASN A 55 18.44 -17.22 -5.53
C ASN A 55 18.42 -17.27 -4.00
N LEU A 56 17.73 -18.25 -3.44
CA LEU A 56 17.74 -18.57 -2.02
C LEU A 56 18.38 -19.94 -1.87
N ASP A 57 19.52 -20.01 -1.18
CA ASP A 57 20.17 -21.27 -0.82
C ASP A 57 20.40 -22.24 -2.00
N GLY A 58 20.68 -21.69 -3.20
CA GLY A 58 20.93 -22.46 -4.42
C GLY A 58 19.67 -22.90 -5.18
N GLN A 59 18.47 -22.54 -4.71
CA GLN A 59 17.21 -22.70 -5.43
C GLN A 59 16.81 -21.38 -6.08
N ILE A 60 16.50 -21.42 -7.38
CA ILE A 60 15.92 -20.29 -8.11
C ILE A 60 14.41 -20.30 -7.88
N SER A 61 13.88 -19.29 -7.21
CA SER A 61 12.45 -19.00 -7.18
C SER A 61 12.14 -17.82 -8.11
N VAL A 62 11.03 -17.90 -8.83
CA VAL A 62 10.53 -16.80 -9.66
C VAL A 62 9.30 -16.25 -8.95
N GLU A 63 9.38 -15.02 -8.45
CA GLU A 63 8.33 -14.45 -7.61
C GLU A 63 7.97 -13.02 -8.02
N PRO A 64 6.78 -12.50 -7.66
CA PRO A 64 6.43 -11.09 -7.88
C PRO A 64 7.37 -10.13 -7.15
N ILE A 65 7.80 -9.05 -7.80
CA ILE A 65 8.47 -7.93 -7.15
C ILE A 65 7.44 -7.19 -6.27
N PRO A 66 7.70 -6.98 -4.97
CA PRO A 66 6.73 -6.35 -4.09
C PRO A 66 6.47 -4.90 -4.49
N GLY A 67 5.18 -4.57 -4.55
CA GLY A 67 4.56 -3.31 -4.91
C GLY A 67 4.61 -2.22 -3.85
N PRO A 68 3.66 -1.26 -3.81
CA PRO A 68 3.49 -0.36 -2.67
C PRO A 68 3.01 -1.12 -1.41
N TYR A 69 3.01 -0.47 -0.25
CA TYR A 69 2.38 -1.02 0.96
C TYR A 69 0.87 -1.20 0.75
N THR A 70 0.28 -2.26 1.32
CA THR A 70 -1.19 -2.45 1.35
C THR A 70 -1.86 -1.41 2.24
N LYS A 71 -3.19 -1.35 2.24
CA LYS A 71 -3.97 -0.43 3.11
C LYS A 71 -3.60 -0.65 4.58
N GLU A 72 -3.69 -1.89 5.02
CA GLU A 72 -3.45 -2.32 6.40
C GLU A 72 -2.01 -1.99 6.83
N ALA A 73 -1.05 -2.17 5.92
CA ALA A 73 0.34 -1.82 6.18
C ALA A 73 0.53 -0.29 6.34
N ARG A 74 -0.14 0.53 5.53
CA ARG A 74 -0.05 1.99 5.66
C ARG A 74 -0.70 2.48 6.96
N GLU A 75 -1.83 1.91 7.33
CA GLU A 75 -2.50 2.19 8.61
C GLU A 75 -1.62 1.79 9.80
N TYR A 76 -1.01 0.60 9.72
CA TYR A 76 -0.07 0.12 10.72
C TYR A 76 1.10 1.10 10.90
N TRP A 77 1.73 1.52 9.80
CA TRP A 77 2.87 2.44 9.86
C TRP A 77 2.50 3.80 10.42
N LEU A 78 1.36 4.35 10.01
CA LEU A 78 0.87 5.62 10.56
C LEU A 78 0.64 5.50 12.07
N ARG A 79 -0.07 4.45 12.50
CA ARG A 79 -0.34 4.20 13.92
C ARG A 79 0.95 4.05 14.71
N LYS A 80 1.91 3.27 14.20
CA LYS A 80 3.21 3.05 14.83
C LYS A 80 3.99 4.35 14.95
N LEU A 81 4.06 5.14 13.89
CA LEU A 81 4.74 6.44 13.86
C LEU A 81 4.16 7.41 14.91
N LEU A 82 2.84 7.57 14.93
CA LEU A 82 2.16 8.43 15.89
C LEU A 82 2.31 7.93 17.34
N THR A 83 2.31 6.61 17.54
CA THR A 83 2.51 6.00 18.86
C THR A 83 3.92 6.31 19.37
N VAL A 84 4.93 6.15 18.51
CA VAL A 84 6.32 6.47 18.83
C VAL A 84 6.49 7.96 19.10
N GLU A 85 5.88 8.84 18.30
CA GLU A 85 5.90 10.28 18.56
C GLU A 85 5.29 10.62 19.93
N THR A 86 4.14 10.03 20.25
CA THR A 86 3.42 10.27 21.53
C THR A 86 4.24 9.78 22.72
N ASP A 87 4.81 8.58 22.63
CA ASP A 87 5.65 7.99 23.68
C ASP A 87 6.92 8.80 23.91
N VAL A 88 7.61 9.19 22.83
CA VAL A 88 8.81 10.02 22.88
C VAL A 88 8.51 11.37 23.52
N ARG A 89 7.39 12.04 23.18
CA ARG A 89 7.00 13.32 23.80
C ARG A 89 6.70 13.22 25.29
N GLN A 90 6.23 12.05 25.76
CA GLN A 90 5.93 11.83 27.18
C GLN A 90 7.22 11.61 27.99
N ASN A 91 8.19 10.92 27.41
CA ASN A 91 9.38 10.47 28.12
C ASN A 91 10.63 11.35 27.89
N CYS A 92 10.65 12.21 26.87
CA CYS A 92 11.79 13.08 26.60
C CYS A 92 11.93 14.23 27.62
N PRO A 93 13.12 14.86 27.72
CA PRO A 93 13.35 16.06 28.52
C PRO A 93 12.37 17.19 28.18
N GLU A 94 12.03 18.03 29.16
CA GLU A 94 11.01 19.08 29.00
C GLU A 94 11.27 20.02 27.80
N ASN A 95 12.53 20.30 27.51
CA ASN A 95 12.95 21.16 26.40
C ASN A 95 12.90 20.49 25.01
N MET A 96 12.44 19.24 24.92
CA MET A 96 12.35 18.46 23.68
C MET A 96 10.93 17.89 23.42
N ARG A 97 9.93 18.26 24.24
CA ARG A 97 8.55 17.77 24.11
C ARG A 97 7.83 18.23 22.85
N ASP A 98 8.40 19.18 22.12
CA ASP A 98 7.91 19.69 20.84
C ASP A 98 8.44 18.90 19.63
N ILE A 99 9.19 17.82 19.86
CA ILE A 99 9.64 16.92 18.78
C ILE A 99 8.45 16.48 17.92
N THR A 100 8.65 16.53 16.60
CA THR A 100 7.63 16.21 15.60
C THR A 100 8.27 15.26 14.60
N LEU A 101 7.77 14.03 14.56
CA LEU A 101 8.18 12.99 13.61
C LEU A 101 7.39 13.09 12.31
N ILE A 102 6.16 13.59 12.37
CA ILE A 102 5.33 13.89 11.20
C ILE A 102 4.52 15.16 11.40
N SER A 103 4.59 16.05 10.42
CA SER A 103 3.87 17.33 10.44
C SER A 103 2.38 17.19 10.11
N GLN A 104 1.60 18.21 10.46
CA GLN A 104 0.18 18.26 10.14
C GLN A 104 -0.07 18.32 8.62
N GLU A 105 0.83 19.00 7.89
CA GLU A 105 0.86 19.08 6.43
C GLU A 105 1.08 17.69 5.82
N GLU A 106 2.04 16.93 6.34
CA GLU A 106 2.32 15.56 5.87
C GLU A 106 1.15 14.61 6.16
N LEU A 107 0.54 14.69 7.35
CA LEU A 107 -0.68 13.92 7.65
C LEU A 107 -1.83 14.25 6.70
N SER A 108 -2.01 15.53 6.38
CA SER A 108 -3.05 15.96 5.43
C SER A 108 -2.78 15.45 4.02
N GLU A 109 -1.51 15.39 3.61
CA GLU A 109 -1.11 14.80 2.34
C GLU A 109 -1.26 13.27 2.31
N ILE A 110 -0.96 12.57 3.41
CA ILE A 110 -1.25 11.13 3.54
C ILE A 110 -2.75 10.88 3.36
N ARG A 111 -3.60 11.64 4.05
CA ARG A 111 -5.06 11.53 3.92
C ARG A 111 -5.51 11.79 2.49
N ARG A 112 -4.94 12.80 1.81
CA ARG A 112 -5.20 13.07 0.39
C ARG A 112 -4.88 11.85 -0.47
N ILE A 113 -3.69 11.28 -0.32
CA ILE A 113 -3.25 10.13 -1.11
C ILE A 113 -4.19 8.94 -0.88
N TRP A 114 -4.56 8.66 0.36
CA TRP A 114 -5.46 7.54 0.69
C TRP A 114 -6.84 7.74 0.05
N LEU A 115 -7.44 8.92 0.22
CA LEU A 115 -8.77 9.22 -0.32
C LEU A 115 -8.79 9.32 -1.85
N GLU A 116 -7.84 10.04 -2.46
CA GLU A 116 -7.93 10.44 -3.87
C GLU A 116 -7.17 9.52 -4.82
N GLU A 117 -6.06 8.94 -4.38
CA GLU A 117 -5.21 8.07 -5.23
C GLU A 117 -5.38 6.59 -4.90
N LYS A 118 -5.69 6.26 -3.65
CA LYS A 118 -5.94 4.89 -3.21
C LYS A 118 -7.43 4.54 -3.14
N HIS A 119 -8.30 5.54 -3.25
CA HIS A 119 -9.76 5.40 -3.24
C HIS A 119 -10.29 4.81 -1.92
N GLU A 120 -9.61 5.11 -0.80
CA GLU A 120 -9.89 4.58 0.54
C GLU A 120 -10.80 5.53 1.31
N PHE A 121 -12.05 5.64 0.87
CA PHE A 121 -13.03 6.56 1.44
C PHE A 121 -13.63 6.09 2.79
N ASP A 122 -13.12 5.01 3.38
CA ASP A 122 -13.35 4.73 4.80
C ASP A 122 -12.66 5.75 5.73
N ASP A 123 -11.71 6.52 5.17
CA ASP A 123 -11.06 7.67 5.79
C ASP A 123 -10.48 7.36 7.16
N SER A 124 -9.58 6.37 7.21
CA SER A 124 -9.06 5.84 8.47
C SER A 124 -8.06 6.74 9.19
N LEU A 125 -7.42 7.71 8.51
CA LEU A 125 -6.39 8.56 9.11
C LEU A 125 -6.89 9.39 10.31
N PRO A 126 -8.01 10.16 10.22
CA PRO A 126 -8.53 10.90 11.36
C PRO A 126 -8.83 10.01 12.57
N ARG A 127 -9.36 8.80 12.33
CA ARG A 127 -9.62 7.80 13.37
C ARG A 127 -8.32 7.33 14.03
N ILE A 128 -7.33 6.92 13.25
CA ILE A 128 -6.02 6.48 13.77
C ILE A 128 -5.36 7.58 14.60
N TYR A 129 -5.38 8.82 14.10
CA TYR A 129 -4.80 9.97 14.79
C TYR A 129 -5.48 10.20 16.15
N GLN A 130 -6.80 10.20 16.19
CA GLN A 130 -7.55 10.41 17.44
C GLN A 130 -7.35 9.27 18.44
N GLU A 131 -7.34 8.02 17.97
CA GLU A 131 -7.10 6.85 18.83
C GLU A 131 -5.73 6.86 19.49
N VAL A 132 -4.70 7.35 18.80
CA VAL A 132 -3.32 7.34 19.30
C VAL A 132 -3.00 8.58 20.11
N THR A 133 -3.38 9.76 19.63
CA THR A 133 -3.01 11.05 20.24
C THR A 133 -4.02 11.54 21.28
N GLY A 134 -5.26 11.02 21.25
CA GLY A 134 -6.38 11.53 22.03
C GLY A 134 -7.02 12.81 21.47
N GLU A 135 -6.42 13.43 20.46
CA GLU A 135 -6.87 14.70 19.88
C GLU A 135 -7.54 14.49 18.51
N PRO A 136 -8.59 15.25 18.17
CA PRO A 136 -9.18 15.15 16.84
C PRO A 136 -8.22 15.66 15.76
N PHE A 137 -8.07 14.91 14.68
CA PHE A 137 -7.31 15.35 13.51
C PHE A 137 -8.03 16.52 12.81
N LYS A 138 -7.28 17.57 12.48
CA LYS A 138 -7.77 18.73 11.73
C LYS A 138 -7.08 18.83 10.38
N ASP A 139 -7.74 18.38 9.33
CA ASP A 139 -7.19 18.51 7.99
C ASP A 139 -7.09 19.98 7.60
N ILE A 140 -5.89 20.43 7.25
CA ILE A 140 -5.64 21.83 6.89
C ILE A 140 -6.04 22.15 5.44
N ARG A 141 -6.39 21.12 4.64
CA ARG A 141 -6.77 21.30 3.24
C ARG A 141 -8.19 21.85 3.14
N PRO A 142 -8.43 22.88 2.31
CA PRO A 142 -9.76 23.43 2.10
C PRO A 142 -10.74 22.37 1.55
N GLY A 143 -11.92 22.26 2.18
CA GLY A 143 -12.98 21.35 1.72
C GLY A 143 -12.80 19.88 2.13
N ALA A 144 -11.80 19.55 2.94
CA ALA A 144 -11.51 18.19 3.40
C ALA A 144 -12.53 17.59 4.37
N GLU A 145 -13.63 18.28 4.67
CA GLU A 145 -14.76 17.77 5.45
C GLU A 145 -15.93 17.28 4.58
N ASN A 146 -15.93 17.61 3.28
CA ASN A 146 -17.03 17.26 2.38
C ASN A 146 -16.83 15.87 1.77
N HIS A 147 -17.52 14.86 2.32
CA HIS A 147 -17.48 13.49 1.81
C HIS A 147 -18.87 13.06 1.35
N LEU A 148 -18.95 12.56 0.11
CA LEU A 148 -20.15 11.90 -0.42
C LEU A 148 -20.13 10.38 -0.17
N LEU A 149 -18.94 9.83 0.08
CA LEU A 149 -18.69 8.43 0.42
C LEU A 149 -17.88 8.43 1.71
N GLY A 150 -18.28 7.63 2.69
CA GLY A 150 -17.62 7.51 3.98
C GLY A 150 -17.59 6.06 4.47
N VAL A 151 -17.41 5.91 5.79
CA VAL A 151 -17.29 4.61 6.46
C VAL A 151 -18.53 3.73 6.27
N ASP A 152 -19.73 4.30 6.26
CA ASP A 152 -20.98 3.56 6.10
C ASP A 152 -21.07 2.95 4.69
N GLU A 153 -20.77 3.72 3.65
CA GLU A 153 -20.71 3.22 2.27
C GLU A 153 -19.60 2.17 2.08
N TRP A 154 -18.47 2.36 2.75
CA TRP A 154 -17.37 1.39 2.71
C TRP A 154 -17.79 0.04 3.32
N GLN A 155 -18.42 0.04 4.49
CA GLN A 155 -18.92 -1.18 5.14
C GLN A 155 -19.94 -1.91 4.26
N VAL A 156 -20.87 -1.17 3.65
CA VAL A 156 -21.84 -1.77 2.71
C VAL A 156 -21.15 -2.42 1.52
N LEU A 157 -20.08 -1.81 0.99
CA LEU A 157 -19.30 -2.42 -0.10
C LEU A 157 -18.53 -3.66 0.35
N GLU A 158 -17.94 -3.65 1.54
CA GLU A 158 -17.27 -4.82 2.12
C GLU A 158 -18.24 -6.00 2.23
N GLU A 159 -19.47 -5.73 2.71
CA GLU A 159 -20.53 -6.73 2.81
C GLU A 159 -20.94 -7.27 1.43
N ILE A 160 -21.18 -6.40 0.45
CA ILE A 160 -21.60 -6.81 -0.91
C ILE A 160 -20.49 -7.59 -1.64
N CYS A 161 -19.23 -7.28 -1.36
CA CYS A 161 -18.09 -7.94 -1.98
C CYS A 161 -17.71 -9.25 -1.27
N ASP A 162 -18.47 -9.70 -0.26
CA ASP A 162 -18.25 -10.96 0.47
C ASP A 162 -16.81 -11.11 1.02
N ASN A 163 -16.16 -10.00 1.40
CA ASN A 163 -14.75 -9.94 1.81
C ASN A 163 -13.72 -10.32 0.72
N ASP A 164 -14.09 -10.31 -0.56
CA ASP A 164 -13.12 -10.34 -1.65
C ASP A 164 -12.43 -8.98 -1.76
N ALA A 165 -11.16 -8.93 -1.33
CA ALA A 165 -10.36 -7.71 -1.33
C ALA A 165 -10.14 -7.12 -2.73
N MET A 166 -10.00 -7.95 -3.76
CA MET A 166 -9.80 -7.48 -5.14
C MET A 166 -11.10 -6.89 -5.68
N HIS A 167 -12.22 -7.54 -5.41
CA HIS A 167 -13.54 -7.06 -5.79
C HIS A 167 -13.89 -5.74 -5.08
N LEU A 168 -13.66 -5.66 -3.77
CA LEU A 168 -13.82 -4.43 -2.97
C LEU A 168 -12.98 -3.29 -3.55
N GLU A 169 -11.70 -3.55 -3.83
CA GLU A 169 -10.79 -2.55 -4.41
C GLU A 169 -11.31 -2.05 -5.77
N LEU A 170 -11.78 -2.95 -6.64
CA LEU A 170 -12.35 -2.56 -7.92
C LEU A 170 -13.60 -1.69 -7.75
N MET A 171 -14.54 -2.11 -6.90
CA MET A 171 -15.79 -1.37 -6.67
C MET A 171 -15.52 0.01 -6.05
N ALA A 172 -14.64 0.08 -5.04
CA ALA A 172 -14.24 1.34 -4.42
C ALA A 172 -13.60 2.29 -5.45
N LYS A 173 -12.67 1.78 -6.27
CA LYS A 173 -12.05 2.55 -7.36
C LYS A 173 -13.06 3.09 -8.36
N LEU A 174 -14.00 2.25 -8.81
CA LEU A 174 -15.02 2.68 -9.78
C LEU A 174 -15.93 3.77 -9.20
N LEU A 175 -16.42 3.58 -7.98
CA LEU A 175 -17.31 4.54 -7.32
C LEU A 175 -16.61 5.88 -7.04
N ASP A 176 -15.39 5.83 -6.50
CA ASP A 176 -14.65 7.06 -6.23
C ASP A 176 -14.19 7.76 -7.52
N THR A 177 -13.80 7.01 -8.56
CA THR A 177 -13.51 7.59 -9.88
C THR A 177 -14.73 8.32 -10.44
N GLU A 178 -15.92 7.71 -10.38
CA GLU A 178 -17.16 8.38 -10.77
C GLU A 178 -17.41 9.66 -9.96
N ARG A 179 -17.30 9.58 -8.63
CA ARG A 179 -17.45 10.72 -7.71
C ARG A 179 -16.50 11.88 -8.07
N GLN A 180 -15.23 11.58 -8.32
CA GLN A 180 -14.21 12.57 -8.69
C GLN A 180 -14.49 13.25 -10.04
N TYR A 181 -15.20 12.61 -10.95
CA TYR A 181 -15.59 13.19 -12.24
C TYR A 181 -16.90 13.99 -12.16
N VAL A 182 -17.80 13.65 -11.23
CA VAL A 182 -19.03 14.43 -10.98
C VAL A 182 -18.71 15.86 -10.52
N THR A 183 -17.64 16.05 -9.76
CA THR A 183 -17.21 17.38 -9.29
C THR A 183 -16.53 18.22 -10.37
N ARG A 184 -16.17 17.63 -11.52
CA ARG A 184 -15.52 18.33 -12.63
C ARG A 184 -16.54 19.01 -13.53
N SER A 185 -16.17 20.18 -14.06
CA SER A 185 -17.00 20.92 -15.03
C SER A 185 -17.22 20.16 -16.35
N ARG A 186 -16.34 19.22 -16.69
CA ARG A 186 -16.44 18.33 -17.85
C ARG A 186 -15.93 16.92 -17.49
N ARG A 187 -16.66 15.89 -17.92
CA ARG A 187 -16.31 14.47 -17.68
C ARG A 187 -15.44 13.85 -18.78
N ILE A 188 -14.57 14.64 -19.40
CA ILE A 188 -13.67 14.16 -20.46
C ILE A 188 -12.64 13.21 -19.85
N GLY A 189 -12.45 12.03 -20.46
CA GLY A 189 -11.47 11.04 -20.01
C GLY A 189 -11.99 10.07 -18.94
N ILE A 190 -13.30 10.01 -18.70
CA ILE A 190 -13.88 9.17 -17.65
C ILE A 190 -13.84 7.68 -17.99
N TYR A 191 -14.17 7.33 -19.23
CA TYR A 191 -14.18 5.93 -19.66
C TYR A 191 -12.79 5.32 -19.57
N GLU A 192 -11.76 6.07 -19.96
CA GLU A 192 -10.37 5.66 -19.83
C GLU A 192 -9.92 5.54 -18.36
N ALA A 193 -10.45 6.35 -17.45
CA ALA A 193 -10.18 6.23 -16.02
C ALA A 193 -10.85 5.00 -15.41
N LEU A 194 -12.09 4.73 -15.79
CA LEU A 194 -12.83 3.53 -15.35
C LEU A 194 -12.18 2.25 -15.89
N GLU A 195 -11.76 2.23 -17.16
CA GLU A 195 -11.06 1.10 -17.76
C GLU A 195 -9.78 0.75 -17.00
N ARG A 196 -8.99 1.75 -16.59
CA ARG A 196 -7.79 1.55 -15.78
C ARG A 196 -8.06 0.90 -14.42
N CYS A 197 -9.25 1.09 -13.85
CA CYS A 197 -9.60 0.42 -12.59
C CYS A 197 -9.57 -1.10 -12.79
N PHE A 198 -10.13 -1.59 -13.91
CA PHE A 198 -10.11 -3.01 -14.27
C PHE A 198 -8.69 -3.52 -14.53
N ASP A 199 -7.83 -2.75 -15.18
CA ASP A 199 -6.44 -3.15 -15.44
C ASP A 199 -5.70 -3.51 -14.15
N THR A 200 -6.02 -2.81 -13.06
CA THR A 200 -5.37 -3.01 -11.76
C THR A 200 -6.07 -4.04 -10.89
N SER A 201 -7.41 -4.10 -10.87
CA SER A 201 -8.17 -4.74 -9.78
C SER A 201 -9.14 -5.84 -10.22
N SER A 202 -9.24 -6.15 -11.52
CA SER A 202 -10.24 -7.11 -12.04
C SER A 202 -9.91 -8.58 -11.88
N ARG A 203 -8.71 -8.93 -11.40
CA ARG A 203 -8.23 -10.31 -11.32
C ARG A 203 -7.88 -10.67 -9.88
N SER A 204 -8.14 -11.92 -9.50
CA SER A 204 -7.59 -12.48 -8.27
C SER A 204 -6.06 -12.39 -8.27
N LYS A 205 -5.47 -12.46 -7.07
CA LYS A 205 -4.01 -12.46 -6.90
C LYS A 205 -3.37 -13.63 -7.64
N GLU A 206 -3.96 -14.80 -7.50
CA GLU A 206 -3.52 -16.05 -8.11
C GLU A 206 -3.51 -15.93 -9.64
N ASP A 207 -4.59 -15.41 -10.22
CA ASP A 207 -4.74 -15.27 -11.67
C ASP A 207 -3.80 -14.22 -12.26
N ALA A 208 -3.64 -13.10 -11.56
CA ALA A 208 -2.72 -12.05 -11.98
C ALA A 208 -1.26 -12.51 -11.96
N ILE A 209 -0.87 -13.30 -10.95
CA ILE A 209 0.47 -13.90 -10.86
C ILE A 209 0.64 -14.97 -11.94
N ALA A 210 -0.33 -15.88 -12.12
CA ALA A 210 -0.29 -16.91 -13.15
C ALA A 210 -0.13 -16.32 -14.56
N ASN A 211 -0.85 -15.23 -14.86
CA ASN A 211 -0.72 -14.50 -16.12
C ASN A 211 0.68 -13.90 -16.30
N ALA A 212 1.30 -13.41 -15.23
CA ALA A 212 2.67 -12.91 -15.29
C ALA A 212 3.69 -14.03 -15.60
N HIS A 213 3.52 -15.21 -15.01
CA HIS A 213 4.34 -16.38 -15.32
C HIS A 213 4.15 -16.83 -16.76
N LEU A 214 2.90 -16.94 -17.22
CA LEU A 214 2.60 -17.28 -18.61
C LEU A 214 3.29 -16.32 -19.60
N LYS A 215 3.23 -15.00 -19.35
CA LYS A 215 3.91 -14.00 -20.18
C LYS A 215 5.44 -14.15 -20.17
N ARG A 216 6.02 -14.44 -19.00
CA ARG A 216 7.47 -14.70 -18.87
C ARG A 216 7.85 -15.93 -19.67
N ASP A 217 7.15 -17.05 -19.47
CA ASP A 217 7.51 -18.34 -20.07
C ASP A 217 7.32 -18.31 -21.60
N LEU A 218 6.27 -17.64 -22.09
CA LEU A 218 6.10 -17.37 -23.53
C LEU A 218 7.26 -16.56 -24.10
N LYS A 219 7.71 -15.52 -23.37
CA LYS A 219 8.84 -14.69 -23.79
C LYS A 219 10.14 -15.50 -23.81
N THR A 220 10.42 -16.26 -22.75
CA THR A 220 11.60 -17.13 -22.67
C THR A 220 11.61 -18.16 -23.79
N ALA A 221 10.51 -18.86 -24.02
CA ALA A 221 10.40 -19.83 -25.11
C ALA A 221 10.58 -19.19 -26.50
N ALA A 222 10.04 -17.99 -26.72
CA ALA A 222 10.24 -17.24 -27.96
C ALA A 222 11.72 -16.82 -28.15
N ASP A 223 12.37 -16.36 -27.09
CA ASP A 223 13.78 -15.95 -27.09
C ASP A 223 14.72 -17.16 -27.32
N GLU A 224 14.34 -18.35 -26.84
CA GLU A 224 15.04 -19.63 -27.03
C GLU A 224 14.71 -20.31 -28.38
N GLY A 225 13.71 -19.82 -29.11
CA GLY A 225 13.25 -20.41 -30.37
C GLY A 225 12.45 -21.71 -30.21
N ASP A 226 11.92 -22.00 -29.03
CA ASP A 226 11.07 -23.17 -28.73
C ASP A 226 9.63 -22.93 -29.21
N VAL A 227 9.42 -23.17 -30.50
CA VAL A 227 8.12 -22.98 -31.18
C VAL A 227 7.03 -23.91 -30.63
N ASP A 228 7.38 -25.10 -30.14
CA ASP A 228 6.41 -26.07 -29.65
C ASP A 228 5.85 -25.63 -28.29
N THR A 229 6.71 -25.18 -27.39
CA THR A 229 6.28 -24.60 -26.09
C THR A 229 5.43 -23.35 -26.29
N VAL A 230 5.81 -22.45 -27.22
CA VAL A 230 5.00 -21.26 -27.55
C VAL A 230 3.60 -21.67 -28.03
N LYS A 231 3.49 -22.66 -28.94
CA LYS A 231 2.19 -23.14 -29.42
C LYS A 231 1.36 -23.77 -28.31
N GLN A 232 1.97 -24.60 -27.45
CA GLN A 232 1.28 -25.25 -26.35
C GLN A 232 0.73 -24.23 -25.35
N LEU A 233 1.55 -23.29 -24.90
CA LEU A 233 1.15 -22.24 -23.95
C LEU A 233 0.08 -21.32 -24.55
N ALA A 234 0.24 -20.89 -25.80
CA ALA A 234 -0.76 -20.06 -26.48
C ALA A 234 -2.10 -20.80 -26.64
N TRP A 235 -2.07 -22.08 -26.99
CA TRP A 235 -3.28 -22.88 -27.16
C TRP A 235 -3.97 -23.21 -25.84
N ALA A 236 -3.20 -23.49 -24.78
CA ALA A 236 -3.73 -23.69 -23.43
C ALA A 236 -4.45 -22.43 -22.94
N ASN A 237 -3.86 -21.25 -23.12
CA ASN A 237 -4.48 -19.98 -22.75
C ASN A 237 -5.76 -19.67 -23.56
N LEU A 238 -5.82 -20.07 -24.83
CA LEU A 238 -7.01 -19.92 -25.67
C LEU A 238 -8.15 -20.88 -25.28
N LYS A 239 -7.82 -22.12 -24.87
CA LYS A 239 -8.82 -23.15 -24.52
C LYS A 239 -9.33 -23.04 -23.09
N PHE A 240 -8.46 -22.64 -22.18
CA PHE A 240 -8.75 -22.48 -20.75
C PHE A 240 -8.37 -21.05 -20.35
N PRO A 241 -9.13 -20.04 -20.81
CA PRO A 241 -8.93 -18.69 -20.31
C PRO A 241 -9.11 -18.75 -18.80
N VAL A 242 -8.12 -18.23 -18.08
CA VAL A 242 -8.21 -18.02 -16.63
C VAL A 242 -9.54 -17.34 -16.35
N GLN A 243 -10.46 -18.03 -15.67
CA GLN A 243 -11.80 -17.52 -15.44
C GLN A 243 -11.68 -16.28 -14.56
N ASN A 244 -12.14 -15.13 -15.06
CA ASN A 244 -12.40 -13.98 -14.19
C ASN A 244 -13.60 -14.38 -13.31
N SER A 245 -13.34 -14.94 -12.13
CA SER A 245 -14.31 -15.05 -11.05
C SER A 245 -14.37 -13.75 -10.27
#